data_AF-A0A7C7LJ40-F1
#
_entry.id   AF-A0A7C7LJ40-F1
#
_cell.length_a   1.000
_cell.length_b   1.000
_cell.length_c   1.000
_cell.angle_alpha   90.00
_cell.angle_beta   90.00
_cell.angle_gamma   90.00
#
_symmetry.space_group_name_H-M   'P 1'
#
loop_
_entity.id
_entity.type
_entity.pdbx_description
1 polymer ?
#
loop_
_entity_poly.entity_id
_entity_poly.type
_entity_poly.pdbx_seq_one_letter_code
_entity_poly.pdbx_strand_id
1 'polypeptide(L)'
;MSAHFTQISDHLFVHHGCVNVGIIRNGNLAMLIDCGDKSVRTTLNELDITRIGTALFTHHHRDNVAGITDVADAETEISVPESERQYFENVESFWSDPKHRWHLYNYHPHNLMLAKSIKIAKTYTNGNHITFGDAKITVIETPGHTDASVSYLIEVDGNRVIFSGDLIYDTGQIWDLYSLQKGDWGTDYHGFLGDRKRLATSLGLLKDRNPSLLIPTHGNIISNPLPAIDTLMKRIDLCYDQYLAISALRHYAPDFFPYYEDRNDHMPIRSGKEVPSFLRHFGTTWIIISENRQAFVMDCGNVQVIQEIEKLQDLGEISEITELWVTHYHDDHVDAIPDFQNRFPCKTRTDSIVAQVIESPEAYRIPCISPVVVNVDHRTEDRESWEWNEFKMTAFHFPGQTYYHGGLLVEGQGVKLFFSGDSFTMSGIDDYCSGNRNWLGNDTGYDRCLRLMAELKPSHIFNCHVNCAFDFTDQQIELMLSNLSEREILYQQLFPWDHPNYGMDEHWVSCYPYEQQVSSGERVNLEVKFTNHSNEPRIATCRPSLPKSWRTVVADQSVKIQPHTTREICFLIDIPQDIQKNKRIVIPVDISYNGRSLGQFREAIFAT
;
A
#
# COMPACT_ATOMS: atom_id res chain seq x y z
N MET A 1 -5.87 23.75 24.09
CA MET A 1 -6.03 22.29 24.13
C MET A 1 -7.45 22.01 23.70
N SER A 2 -7.66 21.33 22.57
CA SER A 2 -8.98 20.80 22.24
C SER A 2 -9.40 19.83 23.35
N ALA A 3 -10.69 19.75 23.66
CA ALA A 3 -11.18 18.72 24.55
C ALA A 3 -10.87 17.34 23.92
N HIS A 4 -10.48 16.36 24.75
CA HIS A 4 -10.16 15.00 24.31
C HIS A 4 -11.42 14.14 24.09
N PHE A 5 -12.61 14.73 24.29
CA PHE A 5 -13.90 14.19 23.86
C PHE A 5 -14.89 15.32 23.55
N THR A 6 -15.92 15.01 22.77
CA THR A 6 -17.07 15.87 22.48
C THR A 6 -18.35 15.21 22.98
N GLN A 7 -19.17 15.95 23.72
CA GLN A 7 -20.53 15.51 24.08
C GLN A 7 -21.49 15.85 22.93
N ILE A 8 -22.15 14.84 22.36
CA ILE A 8 -23.16 15.02 21.31
C ILE A 8 -24.55 15.21 21.92
N SER A 9 -24.86 14.46 22.96
CA SER A 9 -26.13 14.52 23.72
C SER A 9 -25.92 14.01 25.16
N ASP A 10 -26.97 13.81 25.93
CA ASP A 10 -26.87 13.37 27.33
C ASP A 10 -26.32 11.94 27.47
N HIS A 11 -26.56 11.12 26.45
CA HIS A 11 -26.17 9.70 26.40
C HIS A 11 -25.14 9.35 25.32
N LEU A 12 -24.75 10.30 24.46
CA LEU A 12 -23.78 10.04 23.39
C LEU A 12 -22.58 11.00 23.41
N PHE A 13 -21.39 10.41 23.43
CA PHE A 13 -20.11 11.12 23.44
C PHE A 13 -19.17 10.55 22.37
N VAL A 14 -18.19 11.34 21.96
CA VAL A 14 -17.11 10.93 21.04
C VAL A 14 -15.78 11.22 21.70
N HIS A 15 -14.99 10.20 22.00
CA HIS A 15 -13.61 10.36 22.41
C HIS A 15 -12.71 10.59 21.19
N HIS A 16 -11.75 11.52 21.29
CA HIS A 16 -10.81 11.86 20.23
C HIS A 16 -9.41 11.34 20.59
N GLY A 17 -9.03 10.19 20.02
CA GLY A 17 -7.72 9.54 20.18
C GLY A 17 -7.00 9.37 18.84
N CYS A 18 -6.34 8.21 18.63
CA CYS A 18 -5.86 7.82 17.30
C CYS A 18 -7.03 7.65 16.29
N VAL A 19 -8.18 7.23 16.81
CA VAL A 19 -9.47 7.18 16.11
C VAL A 19 -10.54 7.84 16.99
N ASN A 20 -11.66 8.23 16.40
CA ASN A 20 -12.86 8.59 17.13
C ASN A 20 -13.51 7.33 17.71
N VAL A 21 -13.77 7.33 19.01
CA VAL A 21 -14.49 6.26 19.70
C VAL A 21 -15.85 6.75 20.15
N GLY A 22 -16.91 6.09 19.70
CA GLY A 22 -18.28 6.37 20.16
C GLY A 22 -18.49 5.81 21.55
N ILE A 23 -19.03 6.62 22.47
CA ILE A 23 -19.36 6.20 23.84
C ILE A 23 -20.84 6.46 24.06
N ILE A 24 -21.62 5.38 24.17
CA ILE A 24 -23.04 5.43 24.54
C ILE A 24 -23.14 5.13 26.02
N ARG A 25 -23.60 6.09 26.82
CA ARG A 25 -23.66 6.00 28.28
C ARG A 25 -25.04 5.58 28.77
N ASN A 26 -25.10 4.66 29.72
CA ASN A 26 -26.28 4.35 30.52
C ASN A 26 -25.89 4.22 32.00
N GLY A 27 -26.03 5.30 32.76
CA GLY A 27 -25.49 5.38 34.13
C GLY A 27 -23.96 5.25 34.13
N ASN A 28 -23.43 4.28 34.86
CA ASN A 28 -21.98 3.97 34.93
C ASN A 28 -21.54 2.89 33.92
N LEU A 29 -22.45 2.43 33.06
CA LEU A 29 -22.20 1.42 32.02
C LEU A 29 -22.10 2.10 30.66
N ALA A 30 -21.18 1.64 29.81
CA ALA A 30 -21.08 2.11 28.44
C ALA A 30 -21.10 1.00 27.39
N MET A 31 -21.58 1.36 26.20
CA MET A 31 -21.30 0.66 24.96
C MET A 31 -20.31 1.50 24.13
N LEU A 32 -19.27 0.86 23.61
CA LEU A 32 -18.29 1.50 22.73
C LEU A 32 -18.57 1.17 21.26
N ILE A 33 -18.31 2.13 20.38
CA ILE A 33 -18.14 1.92 18.94
C ILE A 33 -16.68 2.22 18.61
N ASP A 34 -15.98 1.19 18.13
CA ASP A 34 -14.53 1.10 18.10
C ASP A 34 -13.91 1.27 19.50
N CYS A 35 -12.58 1.21 19.62
CA CYS A 35 -11.91 1.35 20.91
C CYS A 35 -10.60 2.15 20.85
N GLY A 36 -10.04 2.36 19.65
CA GLY A 36 -8.83 3.15 19.48
C GLY A 36 -7.65 2.56 20.25
N ASP A 37 -7.04 3.39 21.08
CA ASP A 37 -5.98 3.01 22.01
C ASP A 37 -6.41 3.20 23.48
N LYS A 38 -5.48 2.98 24.41
CA LYS A 38 -5.74 3.09 25.86
C LYS A 38 -6.22 4.48 26.34
N SER A 39 -6.09 5.53 25.53
CA SER A 39 -6.46 6.90 25.91
C SER A 39 -7.96 7.10 26.12
N VAL A 40 -8.81 6.24 25.55
CA VAL A 40 -10.27 6.24 25.80
C VAL A 40 -10.62 6.12 27.28
N ARG A 41 -9.76 5.46 28.07
CA ARG A 41 -9.92 5.32 29.52
C ARG A 41 -10.03 6.66 30.24
N THR A 42 -9.32 7.69 29.75
CA THR A 42 -9.39 9.05 30.33
C THR A 42 -10.82 9.58 30.24
N THR A 43 -11.45 9.47 29.07
CA THR A 43 -12.84 9.90 28.88
C THR A 43 -13.83 9.05 29.67
N LEU A 44 -13.64 7.73 29.73
CA LEU A 44 -14.51 6.86 30.53
C LEU A 44 -14.51 7.27 32.01
N ASN A 45 -13.33 7.57 32.57
CA ASN A 45 -13.21 8.03 33.96
C ASN A 45 -13.88 9.40 34.17
N GLU A 46 -13.71 10.34 33.26
CA GLU A 46 -14.32 11.67 33.35
C GLU A 46 -15.85 11.66 33.22
N LEU A 47 -16.40 10.64 32.55
CA LEU A 47 -17.84 10.43 32.42
C LEU A 47 -18.45 9.54 33.53
N ASP A 48 -17.66 9.21 34.56
CA ASP A 48 -18.03 8.30 35.66
C ASP A 48 -18.46 6.89 35.18
N ILE A 49 -17.94 6.46 34.03
CA ILE A 49 -18.17 5.12 33.48
C ILE A 49 -17.18 4.15 34.12
N THR A 50 -17.70 3.17 34.84
CA THR A 50 -16.88 2.17 35.54
C THR A 50 -16.88 0.81 34.87
N ARG A 51 -17.79 0.58 33.90
CA ARG A 51 -17.95 -0.71 33.20
C ARG A 51 -18.25 -0.51 31.72
N ILE A 52 -17.64 -1.36 30.89
CA ILE A 52 -17.98 -1.49 29.48
C ILE A 52 -18.84 -2.75 29.34
N GLY A 53 -20.11 -2.58 28.95
CA GLY A 53 -21.01 -3.71 28.73
C GLY A 53 -20.72 -4.40 27.40
N THR A 54 -20.56 -3.60 26.34
CA THR A 54 -20.36 -4.10 24.98
C THR A 54 -19.42 -3.19 24.21
N ALA A 55 -18.57 -3.75 23.34
CA ALA A 55 -17.83 -3.03 22.33
C ALA A 55 -18.23 -3.54 20.94
N LEU A 56 -18.63 -2.62 20.07
CA LEU A 56 -18.91 -2.85 18.65
C LEU A 56 -17.74 -2.30 17.83
N PHE A 57 -17.48 -2.86 16.64
CA PHE A 57 -16.38 -2.43 15.77
C PHE A 57 -16.87 -2.16 14.36
N THR A 58 -16.44 -1.07 13.75
CA THR A 58 -16.80 -0.76 12.36
C THR A 58 -16.10 -1.71 11.39
N HIS A 59 -14.86 -2.09 11.70
CA HIS A 59 -14.04 -3.02 10.94
C HIS A 59 -12.86 -3.55 11.77
N HIS A 60 -12.09 -4.48 11.21
CA HIS A 60 -11.04 -5.24 11.90
C HIS A 60 -9.67 -4.55 12.06
N HIS A 61 -9.49 -3.32 11.57
CA HIS A 61 -8.18 -2.68 11.62
C HIS A 61 -7.70 -2.46 13.06
N ARG A 62 -6.39 -2.65 13.26
CA ARG A 62 -5.74 -2.73 14.56
C ARG A 62 -5.81 -1.42 15.35
N ASP A 63 -5.71 -0.28 14.69
CA ASP A 63 -5.93 1.04 15.26
C ASP A 63 -7.35 1.24 15.80
N ASN A 64 -8.38 0.61 15.22
CA ASN A 64 -9.73 0.62 15.77
C ASN A 64 -9.87 -0.25 17.03
N VAL A 65 -9.13 -1.37 17.08
CA VAL A 65 -9.39 -2.46 18.02
C VAL A 65 -8.41 -2.50 19.20
N ALA A 66 -7.15 -2.11 19.01
CA ALA A 66 -6.04 -2.41 19.94
C ALA A 66 -6.32 -2.05 21.40
N GLY A 67 -6.95 -0.89 21.64
CA GLY A 67 -7.32 -0.38 22.95
C GLY A 67 -8.21 -1.32 23.76
N ILE A 68 -8.98 -2.20 23.11
CA ILE A 68 -9.91 -3.10 23.82
C ILE A 68 -9.17 -4.04 24.76
N THR A 69 -7.95 -4.45 24.41
CA THR A 69 -7.12 -5.33 25.23
C THR A 69 -6.58 -4.65 26.50
N ASP A 70 -6.68 -3.33 26.58
CA ASP A 70 -6.28 -2.52 27.72
C ASP A 70 -7.47 -2.05 28.54
N VAL A 71 -8.66 -1.88 27.94
CA VAL A 71 -9.83 -1.30 28.61
C VAL A 71 -10.94 -2.28 28.98
N ALA A 72 -11.10 -3.37 28.23
CA ALA A 72 -12.11 -4.38 28.51
C ALA A 72 -11.79 -5.17 29.78
N ASP A 73 -12.84 -5.57 30.50
CA ASP A 73 -12.78 -6.55 31.58
C ASP A 73 -13.32 -7.91 31.10
N ALA A 74 -13.37 -8.90 32.00
CA ALA A 74 -13.85 -10.25 31.66
C ALA A 74 -15.35 -10.32 31.33
N GLU A 75 -16.12 -9.28 31.68
CA GLU A 75 -17.57 -9.20 31.47
C GLU A 75 -17.94 -8.38 30.24
N THR A 76 -16.97 -7.67 29.64
CA THR A 76 -17.16 -6.89 28.42
C THR A 76 -17.46 -7.81 27.23
N GLU A 77 -18.63 -7.65 26.61
CA GLU A 77 -18.99 -8.38 25.41
C GLU A 77 -18.39 -7.72 24.16
N ILE A 78 -17.45 -8.38 23.51
CA ILE A 78 -16.89 -7.91 22.23
C ILE A 78 -17.73 -8.46 21.08
N SER A 79 -18.26 -7.57 20.22
CA SER A 79 -19.06 -7.95 19.05
C SER A 79 -18.51 -7.37 17.75
N VAL A 80 -18.46 -8.19 16.69
CA VAL A 80 -17.78 -7.85 15.43
C VAL A 80 -18.69 -8.12 14.21
N PRO A 81 -18.41 -7.54 13.03
CA PRO A 81 -19.13 -7.89 11.81
C PRO A 81 -18.94 -9.39 11.53
N GLU A 82 -20.02 -10.12 11.25
CA GLU A 82 -19.95 -11.58 11.00
C GLU A 82 -18.93 -11.92 9.89
N SER A 83 -18.97 -11.17 8.79
CA SER A 83 -18.09 -11.36 7.64
C SER A 83 -16.61 -11.05 7.91
N GLU A 84 -16.29 -10.32 8.98
CA GLU A 84 -14.89 -10.03 9.39
C GLU A 84 -14.43 -10.83 10.60
N ARG A 85 -15.29 -11.66 11.20
CA ARG A 85 -15.02 -12.40 12.44
C ARG A 85 -13.67 -13.13 12.46
N GLN A 86 -13.29 -13.74 11.34
CA GLN A 86 -12.03 -14.48 11.21
C GLN A 86 -10.79 -13.62 11.48
N TYR A 87 -10.86 -12.31 11.18
CA TYR A 87 -9.77 -11.35 11.39
C TYR A 87 -9.65 -10.90 12.86
N PHE A 88 -10.62 -11.29 13.70
CA PHE A 88 -10.59 -11.09 15.14
C PHE A 88 -10.25 -12.36 15.94
N GLU A 89 -10.83 -13.52 15.59
CA GLU A 89 -10.68 -14.76 16.38
C GLU A 89 -9.58 -15.72 15.90
N ASN A 90 -9.05 -15.52 14.69
CA ASN A 90 -8.06 -16.42 14.10
C ASN A 90 -6.98 -15.67 13.30
N VAL A 91 -6.57 -14.50 13.80
CA VAL A 91 -5.60 -13.65 13.09
C VAL A 91 -4.22 -14.27 12.97
N GLU A 92 -3.84 -15.19 13.87
CA GLU A 92 -2.58 -15.93 13.76
C GLU A 92 -2.54 -16.79 12.49
N SER A 93 -3.68 -17.27 11.99
CA SER A 93 -3.73 -18.01 10.71
C SER A 93 -3.33 -17.12 9.53
N PHE A 94 -3.78 -15.86 9.52
CA PHE A 94 -3.38 -14.86 8.53
C PHE A 94 -1.86 -14.68 8.53
N TRP A 95 -1.27 -14.42 9.71
CA TRP A 95 0.17 -14.19 9.83
C TRP A 95 1.02 -15.43 9.56
N SER A 96 0.48 -16.63 9.77
CA SER A 96 1.20 -17.88 9.51
C SER A 96 1.18 -18.30 8.03
N ASP A 97 0.22 -17.79 7.26
CA ASP A 97 0.04 -18.19 5.86
C ASP A 97 0.99 -17.38 4.95
N PRO A 98 1.93 -18.05 4.24
CA PRO A 98 2.91 -17.37 3.39
C PRO A 98 2.29 -16.54 2.27
N LYS A 99 1.04 -16.81 1.84
CA LYS A 99 0.37 -16.03 0.79
C LYS A 99 0.08 -14.58 1.18
N HIS A 100 0.12 -14.27 2.48
CA HIS A 100 -0.03 -12.90 2.98
C HIS A 100 1.31 -12.20 3.19
N ARG A 101 2.43 -12.85 2.79
CA ARG A 101 3.79 -12.30 2.83
C ARG A 101 4.45 -12.24 1.45
N TRP A 102 4.18 -13.24 0.61
CA TRP A 102 4.77 -13.42 -0.72
C TRP A 102 3.71 -13.40 -1.81
N HIS A 103 4.09 -12.98 -3.01
CA HIS A 103 3.20 -12.94 -4.18
C HIS A 103 1.93 -12.13 -3.90
N LEU A 104 2.12 -10.92 -3.37
CA LEU A 104 1.04 -10.08 -2.83
C LEU A 104 0.23 -9.40 -3.93
N TYR A 105 -0.85 -10.06 -4.35
CA TYR A 105 -1.83 -9.55 -5.32
C TYR A 105 -3.22 -9.25 -4.73
N ASN A 106 -3.45 -9.60 -3.47
CA ASN A 106 -4.67 -9.31 -2.73
C ASN A 106 -4.33 -8.42 -1.53
N TYR A 107 -4.98 -7.26 -1.43
CA TYR A 107 -4.73 -6.30 -0.35
C TYR A 107 -5.83 -6.32 0.71
N HIS A 108 -6.90 -7.10 0.52
CA HIS A 108 -8.01 -7.22 1.45
C HIS A 108 -8.10 -8.68 1.94
N PRO A 109 -7.77 -8.96 3.22
CA PRO A 109 -7.60 -8.00 4.31
C PRO A 109 -6.23 -7.28 4.32
N HIS A 110 -6.23 -6.06 4.85
CA HIS A 110 -5.16 -5.06 4.73
C HIS A 110 -3.97 -5.31 5.68
N ASN A 111 -2.97 -4.42 5.70
CA ASN A 111 -1.78 -4.54 6.58
C ASN A 111 -2.07 -4.26 8.08
N LEU A 112 -3.18 -3.61 8.40
CA LEU A 112 -3.59 -3.26 9.77
C LEU A 112 -4.25 -4.42 10.53
N MET A 113 -3.81 -5.66 10.32
CA MET A 113 -4.37 -6.81 11.05
C MET A 113 -4.00 -6.79 12.54
N LEU A 114 -4.86 -7.37 13.37
CA LEU A 114 -4.57 -7.56 14.79
C LEU A 114 -3.30 -8.39 14.97
N ALA A 115 -2.47 -8.04 15.96
CA ALA A 115 -1.28 -8.84 16.28
C ALA A 115 -1.63 -10.17 16.97
N LYS A 116 -2.80 -10.24 17.61
CA LYS A 116 -3.25 -11.41 18.36
C LYS A 116 -4.77 -11.49 18.35
N SER A 117 -5.29 -12.70 18.28
CA SER A 117 -6.73 -12.92 18.33
C SER A 117 -7.35 -12.49 19.65
N ILE A 118 -8.57 -11.99 19.57
CA ILE A 118 -9.42 -11.64 20.71
C ILE A 118 -10.65 -12.55 20.74
N LYS A 119 -11.19 -12.79 21.93
CA LYS A 119 -12.39 -13.61 22.10
C LYS A 119 -13.62 -12.80 21.69
N ILE A 120 -14.42 -13.33 20.77
CA ILE A 120 -15.67 -12.68 20.35
C ILE A 120 -16.85 -13.29 21.09
N ALA A 121 -17.73 -12.42 21.60
CA ALA A 121 -18.95 -12.82 22.29
C ALA A 121 -20.11 -13.00 21.31
N LYS A 122 -20.28 -12.05 20.37
CA LYS A 122 -21.39 -12.01 19.41
C LYS A 122 -20.91 -11.46 18.07
N THR A 123 -21.74 -11.67 17.06
CA THR A 123 -21.55 -11.10 15.73
C THR A 123 -22.82 -10.36 15.31
N TYR A 124 -22.69 -9.51 14.30
CA TYR A 124 -23.83 -8.84 13.68
C TYR A 124 -23.71 -8.78 12.16
N THR A 125 -24.88 -8.60 11.53
CA THR A 125 -25.10 -8.50 10.10
C THR A 125 -25.94 -7.27 9.78
N ASN A 126 -26.03 -6.89 8.50
CA ASN A 126 -26.86 -5.77 8.05
C ASN A 126 -28.29 -5.83 8.63
N GLY A 127 -28.79 -4.67 9.08
CA GLY A 127 -30.14 -4.53 9.60
C GLY A 127 -30.35 -5.07 11.02
N ASN A 128 -29.32 -5.60 11.69
CA ASN A 128 -29.42 -5.94 13.10
C ASN A 128 -29.72 -4.69 13.94
N HIS A 129 -30.61 -4.83 14.92
CA HIS A 129 -30.99 -3.79 15.86
C HIS A 129 -30.51 -4.15 17.25
N ILE A 130 -29.80 -3.22 17.89
CA ILE A 130 -29.28 -3.36 19.24
C ILE A 130 -29.87 -2.23 20.07
N THR A 131 -30.32 -2.54 21.30
CA THR A 131 -30.80 -1.53 22.26
C THR A 131 -29.82 -1.48 23.43
N PHE A 132 -29.42 -0.27 23.82
CA PHE A 132 -28.57 -0.04 24.98
C PHE A 132 -29.04 1.20 25.75
N GLY A 133 -29.66 0.99 26.91
CA GLY A 133 -30.39 2.07 27.59
C GLY A 133 -31.47 2.64 26.67
N ASP A 134 -31.47 3.95 26.49
CA ASP A 134 -32.39 4.68 25.62
C ASP A 134 -31.92 4.75 24.15
N ALA A 135 -30.71 4.28 23.85
CA ALA A 135 -30.16 4.28 22.49
C ALA A 135 -30.66 3.08 21.69
N LYS A 136 -31.08 3.34 20.45
CA LYS A 136 -31.33 2.33 19.43
C LYS A 136 -30.23 2.39 18.37
N ILE A 137 -29.56 1.27 18.16
CA ILE A 137 -28.45 1.12 17.22
C ILE A 137 -28.90 0.22 16.07
N THR A 138 -28.67 0.64 14.83
CA THR A 138 -28.92 -0.16 13.62
C THR A 138 -27.62 -0.35 12.86
N VAL A 139 -27.27 -1.60 12.59
CA VAL A 139 -26.09 -1.98 11.80
C VAL A 139 -26.41 -1.82 10.31
N ILE A 140 -25.52 -1.17 9.57
CA ILE A 140 -25.62 -0.97 8.13
C ILE A 140 -24.34 -1.50 7.51
N GLU A 141 -24.43 -2.51 6.66
CA GLU A 141 -23.27 -2.94 5.87
C GLU A 141 -22.89 -1.84 4.89
N THR A 142 -21.63 -1.42 4.97
CA THR A 142 -21.09 -0.34 4.19
C THR A 142 -19.67 -0.68 3.75
N PRO A 143 -19.51 -1.66 2.84
CA PRO A 143 -18.21 -2.02 2.29
C PRO A 143 -17.61 -0.87 1.47
N GLY A 144 -16.29 -0.87 1.35
CA GLY A 144 -15.50 0.22 0.78
C GLY A 144 -14.08 0.10 1.32
N HIS A 145 -13.84 0.76 2.46
CA HIS A 145 -12.57 0.72 3.19
C HIS A 145 -12.08 -0.71 3.50
N THR A 146 -13.00 -1.59 3.86
CA THR A 146 -12.78 -3.04 3.86
C THR A 146 -13.89 -3.74 3.09
N ASP A 147 -13.70 -5.04 2.80
CA ASP A 147 -14.69 -5.84 2.08
C ASP A 147 -16.01 -6.01 2.84
N ALA A 148 -16.01 -5.78 4.17
CA ALA A 148 -17.18 -5.99 5.01
C ALA A 148 -17.31 -4.98 6.17
N SER A 149 -16.78 -3.77 6.01
CA SER A 149 -16.95 -2.69 6.98
C SER A 149 -18.43 -2.35 7.18
N VAL A 150 -18.78 -1.93 8.40
CA VAL A 150 -20.14 -1.53 8.76
C VAL A 150 -20.17 -0.13 9.35
N SER A 151 -21.34 0.50 9.24
CA SER A 151 -21.69 1.75 9.90
C SER A 151 -22.78 1.51 10.94
N TYR A 152 -22.83 2.36 11.97
CA TYR A 152 -23.84 2.30 13.02
C TYR A 152 -24.70 3.55 13.03
N LEU A 153 -25.99 3.39 12.74
CA LEU A 153 -26.98 4.44 12.97
C LEU A 153 -27.44 4.39 14.42
N ILE A 154 -27.27 5.51 15.13
CA ILE A 154 -27.63 5.69 16.54
C ILE A 154 -28.75 6.71 16.65
N GLU A 155 -29.85 6.28 17.24
CA GLU A 155 -31.00 7.11 17.60
C GLU A 155 -31.08 7.20 19.12
N VAL A 156 -30.78 8.39 19.69
CA VAL A 156 -30.78 8.64 21.15
C VAL A 156 -30.96 10.14 21.41
N ASP A 157 -31.68 10.51 22.47
CA ASP A 157 -31.90 11.93 22.86
C ASP A 157 -32.46 12.81 21.74
N GLY A 158 -33.27 12.24 20.84
CA GLY A 158 -33.79 12.92 19.65
C GLY A 158 -32.74 13.19 18.56
N ASN A 159 -31.49 12.75 18.75
CA ASN A 159 -30.41 12.82 17.77
C ASN A 159 -30.38 11.57 16.91
N ARG A 160 -29.88 11.76 15.68
CA ARG A 160 -29.76 10.70 14.68
C ARG A 160 -28.39 10.74 14.03
N VAL A 161 -27.46 9.99 14.61
CA VAL A 161 -26.03 10.08 14.32
C VAL A 161 -25.56 8.79 13.66
N ILE A 162 -24.65 8.87 12.69
CA ILE A 162 -24.04 7.68 12.12
C ILE A 162 -22.55 7.67 12.41
N PHE A 163 -22.06 6.58 12.97
CA PHE A 163 -20.63 6.25 12.98
C PHE A 163 -20.32 5.50 11.68
N SER A 164 -19.53 6.10 10.79
CA SER A 164 -19.39 5.66 9.39
C SER A 164 -18.21 4.73 9.11
N GLY A 165 -17.43 4.36 10.14
CA GLY A 165 -16.11 3.78 9.90
C GLY A 165 -15.23 4.76 9.10
N ASP A 166 -14.36 4.22 8.25
CA ASP A 166 -13.45 4.98 7.39
C ASP A 166 -13.96 5.21 5.95
N LEU A 167 -15.27 5.11 5.71
CA LEU A 167 -15.87 5.44 4.41
C LEU A 167 -15.60 6.88 3.95
N ILE A 168 -15.37 7.78 4.91
CA ILE A 168 -15.17 9.21 4.71
C ILE A 168 -14.42 9.73 5.92
N TYR A 169 -13.58 10.73 5.72
CA TYR A 169 -12.76 11.37 6.76
C TYR A 169 -13.32 12.74 7.19
N ASP A 170 -13.70 13.54 6.19
CA ASP A 170 -14.32 14.87 6.32
C ASP A 170 -14.98 15.20 4.96
N THR A 171 -15.41 16.44 4.78
CA THR A 171 -16.02 16.97 3.57
C THR A 171 -15.16 16.71 2.34
N GLY A 172 -15.55 15.67 1.59
CA GLY A 172 -14.88 15.27 0.37
C GLY A 172 -13.52 14.59 0.55
N GLN A 173 -13.25 14.02 1.72
CA GLN A 173 -11.95 13.38 2.02
C GLN A 173 -12.12 11.92 2.46
N ILE A 174 -11.13 11.09 2.19
CA ILE A 174 -10.95 9.72 2.71
C ILE A 174 -9.63 9.64 3.48
N TRP A 175 -9.50 8.62 4.32
CA TRP A 175 -8.29 8.46 5.14
C TRP A 175 -7.06 8.14 4.28
N ASP A 176 -7.24 7.19 3.37
CA ASP A 176 -6.25 6.76 2.39
C ASP A 176 -6.96 6.19 1.15
N LEU A 177 -6.20 6.03 0.06
CA LEU A 177 -6.68 5.48 -1.21
C LEU A 177 -6.37 4.00 -1.36
N TYR A 178 -5.32 3.49 -0.72
CA TYR A 178 -4.91 2.10 -0.84
C TYR A 178 -5.96 1.12 -0.28
N SER A 179 -6.82 1.54 0.66
CA SER A 179 -8.00 0.77 1.07
C SER A 179 -9.10 0.66 0.01
N LEU A 180 -9.00 1.37 -1.12
CA LEU A 180 -9.90 1.25 -2.27
C LEU A 180 -9.27 0.47 -3.43
N GLN A 181 -8.06 -0.08 -3.24
CA GLN A 181 -7.33 -0.88 -4.21
C GLN A 181 -7.99 -2.27 -4.35
N LYS A 182 -8.90 -2.41 -5.32
CA LYS A 182 -9.70 -3.63 -5.53
C LYS A 182 -9.88 -3.97 -7.01
N GLY A 183 -9.60 -5.21 -7.39
CA GLY A 183 -9.66 -5.64 -8.79
C GLY A 183 -11.09 -5.79 -9.30
N ASP A 184 -11.40 -5.18 -10.45
CA ASP A 184 -12.64 -5.39 -11.20
C ASP A 184 -12.44 -6.10 -12.55
N TRP A 185 -11.25 -5.97 -13.17
CA TRP A 185 -10.81 -6.73 -14.35
C TRP A 185 -9.71 -7.77 -14.05
N GLY A 186 -8.81 -7.48 -13.11
CA GLY A 186 -7.70 -8.35 -12.70
C GLY A 186 -7.73 -8.73 -11.23
N THR A 187 -6.56 -8.79 -10.61
CA THR A 187 -6.40 -8.88 -9.14
C THR A 187 -6.47 -7.50 -8.49
N ASP A 188 -6.41 -7.43 -7.16
CA ASP A 188 -6.36 -6.15 -6.46
C ASP A 188 -5.12 -5.34 -6.86
N TYR A 189 -4.03 -5.98 -7.31
CA TYR A 189 -2.87 -5.30 -7.90
C TYR A 189 -3.22 -4.30 -9.01
N HIS A 190 -4.21 -4.61 -9.85
CA HIS A 190 -4.61 -3.77 -10.97
C HIS A 190 -5.75 -2.79 -10.62
N GLY A 191 -6.22 -2.83 -9.38
CA GLY A 191 -7.48 -2.25 -8.93
C GLY A 191 -7.41 -0.83 -8.39
N PHE A 192 -6.63 0.09 -8.97
CA PHE A 192 -6.52 1.47 -8.47
C PHE A 192 -7.90 2.15 -8.39
N LEU A 193 -8.34 2.54 -7.18
CA LEU A 193 -9.70 3.04 -6.91
C LEU A 193 -10.83 2.12 -7.41
N GLY A 194 -10.57 0.83 -7.61
CA GLY A 194 -11.54 -0.10 -8.19
C GLY A 194 -12.79 -0.24 -7.31
N ASP A 195 -12.66 -0.08 -5.99
CA ASP A 195 -13.80 -0.19 -5.08
C ASP A 195 -14.68 1.07 -4.97
N ARG A 196 -14.35 2.14 -5.69
CA ARG A 196 -15.11 3.42 -5.68
C ARG A 196 -16.62 3.27 -5.87
N LYS A 197 -17.07 2.29 -6.67
CA LYS A 197 -18.51 2.05 -6.94
C LYS A 197 -19.23 1.49 -5.71
N ARG A 198 -18.57 0.56 -5.00
CA ARG A 198 -19.08 -0.02 -3.76
C ARG A 198 -19.07 1.04 -2.66
N LEU A 199 -18.00 1.83 -2.56
CA LEU A 199 -17.92 3.00 -1.69
C LEU A 199 -19.07 3.99 -1.95
N ALA A 200 -19.30 4.40 -3.21
CA ALA A 200 -20.37 5.32 -3.57
C ALA A 200 -21.76 4.75 -3.21
N THR A 201 -21.97 3.46 -3.40
CA THR A 201 -23.20 2.77 -2.97
C THR A 201 -23.38 2.85 -1.46
N SER A 202 -22.34 2.55 -0.68
CA SER A 202 -22.34 2.65 0.78
C SER A 202 -22.62 4.07 1.28
N LEU A 203 -21.96 5.07 0.68
CA LEU A 203 -22.21 6.48 0.99
C LEU A 203 -23.65 6.89 0.66
N GLY A 204 -24.21 6.40 -0.45
CA GLY A 204 -25.63 6.58 -0.80
C GLY A 204 -26.57 6.01 0.26
N LEU A 205 -26.29 4.82 0.79
CA LEU A 205 -27.06 4.24 1.89
C LEU A 205 -27.05 5.14 3.14
N LEU A 206 -25.89 5.69 3.50
CA LEU A 206 -25.79 6.62 4.63
C LEU A 206 -26.55 7.93 4.37
N LYS A 207 -26.51 8.42 3.14
CA LYS A 207 -27.26 9.61 2.70
C LYS A 207 -28.76 9.42 2.85
N ASP A 208 -29.29 8.28 2.42
CA ASP A 208 -30.73 7.93 2.50
C ASP A 208 -31.24 7.81 3.92
N ARG A 209 -30.35 7.58 4.88
CA ARG A 209 -30.71 7.65 6.29
C ARG A 209 -31.02 9.09 6.70
N ASN A 210 -30.45 10.13 6.11
CA ASN A 210 -30.59 11.52 6.58
C ASN A 210 -30.10 11.73 8.03
N PRO A 211 -28.82 11.40 8.35
CA PRO A 211 -28.24 11.66 9.66
C PRO A 211 -28.05 13.16 9.92
N SER A 212 -28.14 13.57 11.19
CA SER A 212 -27.77 14.93 11.60
C SER A 212 -26.26 15.12 11.72
N LEU A 213 -25.53 14.05 12.05
CA LEU A 213 -24.07 14.02 12.14
C LEU A 213 -23.53 12.74 11.53
N LEU A 214 -22.37 12.84 10.89
CA LEU A 214 -21.55 11.69 10.50
C LEU A 214 -20.24 11.73 11.30
N ILE A 215 -19.90 10.62 11.95
CA ILE A 215 -18.70 10.49 12.78
C ILE A 215 -17.83 9.40 12.16
N PRO A 216 -16.73 9.78 11.49
CA PRO A 216 -15.81 8.82 10.91
C PRO A 216 -14.86 8.24 11.96
N THR A 217 -14.30 7.06 11.70
CA THR A 217 -13.23 6.47 12.54
C THR A 217 -12.05 7.44 12.58
N HIS A 218 -11.55 7.88 11.42
CA HIS A 218 -10.57 8.97 11.34
C HIS A 218 -11.22 10.27 10.90
N GLY A 219 -10.96 11.37 11.62
CA GLY A 219 -11.28 12.72 11.16
C GLY A 219 -12.28 13.48 12.01
N ASN A 220 -12.96 14.44 11.40
CA ASN A 220 -13.80 15.41 12.11
C ASN A 220 -15.25 14.93 12.20
N ILE A 221 -15.99 15.40 13.22
CA ILE A 221 -17.44 15.22 13.28
C ILE A 221 -18.08 16.09 12.19
N ILE A 222 -18.72 15.45 11.20
CA ILE A 222 -19.28 16.12 10.02
C ILE A 222 -20.71 16.55 10.33
N SER A 223 -20.93 17.86 10.42
CA SER A 223 -22.23 18.47 10.72
C SER A 223 -23.15 18.67 9.50
N ASN A 224 -22.60 18.54 8.29
CA ASN A 224 -23.35 18.60 7.03
C ASN A 224 -23.09 17.35 6.18
N PRO A 225 -23.65 16.17 6.55
CA PRO A 225 -23.29 14.90 5.93
C PRO A 225 -23.57 14.81 4.43
N LEU A 226 -24.73 15.31 3.98
CA LEU A 226 -25.17 15.19 2.58
C LEU A 226 -24.21 15.90 1.60
N PRO A 227 -23.88 17.20 1.79
CA PRO A 227 -22.89 17.87 0.96
C PRO A 227 -21.48 17.26 1.04
N ALA A 228 -21.08 16.75 2.21
CA ALA A 228 -19.78 16.09 2.40
C ALA A 228 -19.66 14.83 1.53
N ILE A 229 -20.68 13.98 1.55
CA ILE A 229 -20.79 12.78 0.72
C ILE A 229 -20.79 13.14 -0.77
N ASP A 230 -21.60 14.12 -1.18
CA ASP A 230 -21.68 14.55 -2.59
C ASP A 230 -20.36 15.12 -3.10
N THR A 231 -19.59 15.79 -2.24
CA THR A 231 -18.26 16.29 -2.59
C THR A 231 -17.26 15.14 -2.75
N LEU A 232 -17.34 14.12 -1.89
CA LEU A 232 -16.43 12.97 -1.95
C LEU A 232 -16.62 12.19 -3.24
N MET A 233 -17.87 11.86 -3.60
CA MET A 233 -18.15 11.12 -4.83
C MET A 233 -17.62 11.85 -6.07
N LYS A 234 -17.84 13.17 -6.15
CA LYS A 234 -17.32 14.00 -7.25
C LYS A 234 -15.79 14.00 -7.33
N ARG A 235 -15.10 14.11 -6.19
CA ARG A 235 -13.63 14.09 -6.14
C ARG A 235 -13.08 12.75 -6.60
N ILE A 236 -13.64 11.64 -6.10
CA ILE A 236 -13.21 10.30 -6.51
C ILE A 236 -13.41 10.08 -8.01
N ASP A 237 -14.55 10.50 -8.58
CA ASP A 237 -14.79 10.39 -10.02
C ASP A 237 -13.77 11.18 -10.84
N LEU A 238 -13.44 12.40 -10.43
CA LEU A 238 -12.40 13.23 -11.07
C LEU A 238 -11.01 12.60 -10.97
N CYS A 239 -10.65 12.11 -9.77
CA CYS A 239 -9.39 11.42 -9.54
C CYS A 239 -9.24 10.18 -10.43
N TYR A 240 -10.31 9.38 -10.55
CA TYR A 240 -10.30 8.18 -11.37
C TYR A 240 -10.25 8.49 -12.88
N ASP A 241 -10.92 9.55 -13.35
CA ASP A 241 -10.80 10.00 -14.75
C ASP A 241 -9.37 10.43 -15.07
N GLN A 242 -8.74 11.23 -14.20
CA GLN A 242 -7.34 11.64 -14.39
C GLN A 242 -6.38 10.46 -14.30
N TYR A 243 -6.62 9.49 -13.40
CA TYR A 243 -5.90 8.22 -13.36
C TYR A 243 -5.96 7.48 -14.71
N LEU A 244 -7.16 7.30 -15.27
CA LEU A 244 -7.31 6.60 -16.54
C LEU A 244 -6.75 7.40 -17.73
N ALA A 245 -6.69 8.72 -17.66
CA ALA A 245 -6.23 9.58 -18.76
C ALA A 245 -4.84 9.26 -19.29
N ILE A 246 -3.94 8.73 -18.45
CA ILE A 246 -2.60 8.31 -18.85
C ILE A 246 -2.26 6.91 -18.32
N SER A 247 -3.25 6.09 -17.97
CA SER A 247 -3.00 4.76 -17.42
C SER A 247 -2.64 3.74 -18.51
N ALA A 248 -1.59 2.96 -18.23
CA ALA A 248 -1.18 1.78 -18.98
C ALA A 248 -2.24 0.67 -19.00
N LEU A 249 -3.14 0.63 -18.01
CA LEU A 249 -4.18 -0.39 -17.90
C LEU A 249 -5.12 -0.39 -19.12
N ARG A 250 -5.26 0.76 -19.81
CA ARG A 250 -6.03 0.86 -21.05
C ARG A 250 -5.40 0.09 -22.21
N HIS A 251 -4.08 -0.13 -22.20
CA HIS A 251 -3.42 -1.00 -23.16
C HIS A 251 -3.72 -2.47 -22.88
N TYR A 252 -3.68 -2.88 -21.61
CA TYR A 252 -3.91 -4.28 -21.23
C TYR A 252 -5.39 -4.70 -21.28
N ALA A 253 -6.31 -3.76 -21.02
CA ALA A 253 -7.74 -4.01 -20.91
C ALA A 253 -8.59 -3.03 -21.75
N PRO A 254 -8.37 -2.89 -23.07
CA PRO A 254 -9.06 -1.89 -23.88
C PRO A 254 -10.59 -2.04 -23.85
N ASP A 255 -11.10 -3.27 -23.85
CA ASP A 255 -12.54 -3.57 -23.80
C ASP A 255 -13.20 -3.14 -22.46
N PHE A 256 -12.40 -3.00 -21.40
CA PHE A 256 -12.90 -2.55 -20.10
C PHE A 256 -13.02 -1.02 -20.02
N PHE A 257 -12.34 -0.31 -20.92
CA PHE A 257 -12.30 1.15 -21.00
C PHE A 257 -12.74 1.69 -22.37
N PRO A 258 -13.92 1.30 -22.88
CA PRO A 258 -14.31 1.59 -24.26
C PRO A 258 -14.60 3.09 -24.53
N TYR A 259 -14.79 3.89 -23.49
CA TYR A 259 -15.27 5.28 -23.60
C TYR A 259 -14.17 6.32 -23.90
N TYR A 260 -12.92 5.90 -24.05
CA TYR A 260 -11.77 6.82 -24.10
C TYR A 260 -11.11 6.94 -25.48
N GLU A 261 -11.52 6.15 -26.48
CA GLU A 261 -10.89 6.15 -27.80
C GLU A 261 -10.98 7.50 -28.53
N ASP A 262 -12.06 8.26 -28.30
CA ASP A 262 -12.33 9.55 -28.97
C ASP A 262 -12.01 10.80 -28.11
N ARG A 263 -11.38 10.62 -26.95
CA ARG A 263 -11.09 11.74 -26.02
C ARG A 263 -9.73 12.37 -26.29
N ASN A 264 -9.74 13.67 -26.61
CA ASN A 264 -8.52 14.45 -26.89
C ASN A 264 -7.74 14.86 -25.63
N ASP A 265 -8.34 14.75 -24.45
CA ASP A 265 -7.73 15.04 -23.14
C ASP A 265 -7.13 13.80 -22.49
N HIS A 266 -7.13 12.66 -23.19
CA HIS A 266 -6.55 11.40 -22.76
C HIS A 266 -5.38 11.02 -23.67
N MET A 267 -4.39 10.33 -23.11
CA MET A 267 -3.26 9.84 -23.89
C MET A 267 -3.75 8.82 -24.94
N PRO A 268 -3.49 9.03 -26.24
CA PRO A 268 -3.89 8.08 -27.28
C PRO A 268 -3.05 6.81 -27.21
N ILE A 269 -3.66 5.66 -27.53
CA ILE A 269 -2.95 4.39 -27.61
C ILE A 269 -2.18 4.34 -28.93
N ARG A 270 -0.85 4.34 -28.84
CA ARG A 270 0.03 4.30 -30.03
C ARG A 270 0.06 2.91 -30.67
N SER A 271 0.30 2.87 -31.97
CA SER A 271 0.73 1.64 -32.65
C SER A 271 2.15 1.27 -32.23
N GLY A 272 2.41 -0.02 -32.10
CA GLY A 272 3.75 -0.54 -31.86
C GLY A 272 4.71 -0.30 -33.03
N LYS A 273 5.99 -0.36 -32.74
CA LYS A 273 7.12 -0.32 -33.69
C LYS A 273 7.73 -1.70 -33.85
N GLU A 274 8.38 -1.90 -34.99
CA GLU A 274 9.19 -3.09 -35.22
C GLU A 274 10.35 -3.16 -34.21
N VAL A 275 10.68 -4.38 -33.82
CA VAL A 275 11.74 -4.70 -32.87
C VAL A 275 13.04 -4.96 -33.65
N PRO A 276 14.20 -4.41 -33.23
CA PRO A 276 15.48 -4.72 -33.85
C PRO A 276 15.76 -6.23 -33.91
N SER A 277 16.31 -6.72 -35.03
CA SER A 277 16.48 -8.16 -35.31
C SER A 277 17.41 -8.89 -34.35
N PHE A 278 18.26 -8.14 -33.63
CA PHE A 278 19.18 -8.66 -32.62
C PHE A 278 18.52 -8.84 -31.24
N LEU A 279 17.21 -8.56 -31.11
CA LEU A 279 16.46 -8.83 -29.89
C LEU A 279 15.62 -10.11 -29.97
N ARG A 280 15.41 -10.75 -28.82
CA ARG A 280 14.39 -11.79 -28.60
C ARG A 280 13.56 -11.43 -27.37
N HIS A 281 12.32 -11.90 -27.34
CA HIS A 281 11.39 -11.65 -26.24
C HIS A 281 10.62 -12.92 -25.91
N PHE A 282 10.64 -13.29 -24.63
CA PHE A 282 9.95 -14.47 -24.10
C PHE A 282 9.37 -14.16 -22.72
N GLY A 283 8.04 -14.22 -22.58
CA GLY A 283 7.40 -13.86 -21.32
C GLY A 283 7.73 -12.42 -20.92
N THR A 284 8.33 -12.22 -19.75
CA THR A 284 8.81 -10.93 -19.22
C THR A 284 10.25 -10.60 -19.62
N THR A 285 10.93 -11.45 -20.40
CA THR A 285 12.37 -11.36 -20.65
C THR A 285 12.70 -10.83 -22.04
N TRP A 286 13.46 -9.74 -22.08
CA TRP A 286 14.14 -9.25 -23.27
C TRP A 286 15.59 -9.76 -23.33
N ILE A 287 16.06 -10.13 -24.52
CA ILE A 287 17.43 -10.61 -24.74
C ILE A 287 18.07 -9.82 -25.87
N ILE A 288 19.26 -9.28 -25.62
CA ILE A 288 20.11 -8.65 -26.64
C ILE A 288 21.16 -9.67 -27.08
N ILE A 289 21.23 -9.93 -28.39
CA ILE A 289 22.21 -10.84 -28.99
C ILE A 289 23.25 -9.99 -29.74
N SER A 290 24.50 -10.02 -29.27
CA SER A 290 25.60 -9.29 -29.91
C SER A 290 26.07 -9.95 -31.23
N GLU A 291 26.88 -9.22 -32.00
CA GLU A 291 27.53 -9.76 -33.22
C GLU A 291 28.38 -11.00 -32.97
N ASN A 292 29.01 -11.12 -31.78
CA ASN A 292 29.78 -12.30 -31.37
C ASN A 292 28.92 -13.42 -30.75
N ARG A 293 27.58 -13.28 -30.84
CA ARG A 293 26.55 -14.22 -30.35
C ARG A 293 26.44 -14.35 -28.83
N GLN A 294 27.12 -13.50 -28.06
CA GLN A 294 26.88 -13.44 -26.63
C GLN A 294 25.52 -12.80 -26.35
N ALA A 295 24.86 -13.23 -25.27
CA ALA A 295 23.56 -12.73 -24.86
C ALA A 295 23.65 -11.88 -23.60
N PHE A 296 22.91 -10.78 -23.60
CA PHE A 296 22.56 -9.98 -22.43
C PHE A 296 21.09 -10.20 -22.16
N VAL A 297 20.75 -10.75 -21.00
CA VAL A 297 19.38 -11.15 -20.65
C VAL A 297 18.80 -10.17 -19.63
N MET A 298 17.51 -9.87 -19.72
CA MET A 298 16.79 -9.05 -18.75
C MET A 298 15.71 -9.87 -18.06
N ASP A 299 15.76 -9.92 -16.74
CA ASP A 299 14.82 -10.65 -15.88
C ASP A 299 14.75 -12.17 -16.19
N CYS A 300 14.20 -12.93 -15.25
CA CYS A 300 13.82 -14.32 -15.47
C CYS A 300 12.82 -14.76 -14.39
N GLY A 301 11.53 -14.50 -14.60
CA GLY A 301 10.49 -14.92 -13.64
C GLY A 301 9.99 -16.36 -13.80
N ASN A 302 10.37 -17.05 -14.87
CA ASN A 302 9.83 -18.39 -15.14
C ASN A 302 10.84 -19.33 -15.82
N VAL A 303 10.89 -20.59 -15.38
CA VAL A 303 11.71 -21.65 -15.97
C VAL A 303 11.48 -21.90 -17.46
N GLN A 304 10.33 -21.52 -18.02
CA GLN A 304 10.10 -21.58 -19.47
C GLN A 304 11.04 -20.63 -20.23
N VAL A 305 11.42 -19.48 -19.66
CA VAL A 305 12.40 -18.56 -20.25
C VAL A 305 13.77 -19.25 -20.38
N ILE A 306 14.20 -19.95 -19.33
CA ILE A 306 15.45 -20.74 -19.34
C ILE A 306 15.44 -21.75 -20.50
N GLN A 307 14.31 -22.44 -20.71
CA GLN A 307 14.17 -23.41 -21.81
C GLN A 307 14.22 -22.76 -23.20
N GLU A 308 13.63 -21.58 -23.39
CA GLU A 308 13.74 -20.85 -24.66
C GLU A 308 15.18 -20.40 -24.94
N ILE A 309 15.91 -19.99 -23.90
CA ILE A 309 17.31 -19.60 -24.03
C ILE A 309 18.20 -20.81 -24.38
N GLU A 310 17.96 -21.97 -23.79
CA GLU A 310 18.64 -23.22 -24.17
C GLU A 310 18.38 -23.57 -25.64
N LYS A 311 17.16 -23.40 -26.14
CA LYS A 311 16.85 -23.61 -27.57
C LYS A 311 17.64 -22.64 -28.45
N LEU A 312 17.82 -21.39 -28.05
CA LEU A 312 18.67 -20.44 -28.79
C LEU A 312 20.14 -20.88 -28.81
N GLN A 313 20.64 -21.49 -27.73
CA GLN A 313 22.00 -22.09 -27.71
C GLN A 313 22.09 -23.30 -28.63
N ASP A 314 21.12 -24.21 -28.57
CA ASP A 314 21.08 -25.44 -29.39
C ASP A 314 20.99 -25.13 -30.89
N LEU A 315 20.22 -24.11 -31.27
CA LEU A 315 20.12 -23.60 -32.65
C LEU A 315 21.38 -22.85 -33.10
N GLY A 316 22.27 -22.53 -32.16
CA GLY A 316 23.43 -21.72 -32.44
C GLY A 316 23.07 -20.28 -32.82
N GLU A 317 22.02 -19.71 -32.23
CA GLU A 317 21.76 -18.26 -32.30
C GLU A 317 22.63 -17.53 -31.29
N ILE A 318 22.65 -18.00 -30.04
CA ILE A 318 23.53 -17.48 -28.99
C ILE A 318 24.66 -18.47 -28.69
N SER A 319 25.78 -17.98 -28.14
CA SER A 319 26.93 -18.79 -27.72
C SER A 319 26.90 -19.01 -26.20
N GLU A 320 26.80 -17.92 -25.46
CA GLU A 320 26.77 -17.87 -23.99
C GLU A 320 26.00 -16.63 -23.52
N ILE A 321 25.57 -16.64 -22.26
CA ILE A 321 25.01 -15.47 -21.58
C ILE A 321 26.10 -14.89 -20.70
N THR A 322 26.43 -13.62 -20.89
CA THR A 322 27.52 -12.99 -20.12
C THR A 322 27.03 -12.06 -19.04
N GLU A 323 25.87 -11.42 -19.22
CA GLU A 323 25.27 -10.54 -18.21
C GLU A 323 23.75 -10.76 -18.10
N LEU A 324 23.24 -10.60 -16.87
CA LEU A 324 21.82 -10.55 -16.52
C LEU A 324 21.54 -9.17 -15.91
N TRP A 325 20.53 -8.46 -16.42
CA TRP A 325 19.99 -7.25 -15.81
C TRP A 325 18.65 -7.56 -15.14
N VAL A 326 18.49 -7.17 -13.88
CA VAL A 326 17.20 -7.24 -13.19
C VAL A 326 16.57 -5.87 -13.21
N THR A 327 15.36 -5.75 -13.78
CA THR A 327 14.66 -4.47 -13.89
C THR A 327 14.01 -4.08 -12.57
N HIS A 328 13.30 -5.01 -11.93
CA HIS A 328 12.62 -4.78 -10.64
C HIS A 328 12.30 -6.11 -9.94
N TYR A 329 11.67 -6.03 -8.77
CA TYR A 329 11.58 -7.12 -7.81
C TYR A 329 10.33 -8.01 -7.92
N HIS A 330 9.39 -7.71 -8.82
CA HIS A 330 8.15 -8.47 -8.93
C HIS A 330 8.44 -9.93 -9.29
N ASP A 331 7.64 -10.83 -8.75
CA ASP A 331 7.82 -12.28 -8.81
C ASP A 331 7.92 -12.83 -10.24
N ASP A 332 7.09 -12.35 -11.15
CA ASP A 332 7.13 -12.68 -12.58
C ASP A 332 8.34 -12.12 -13.35
N HIS A 333 9.24 -11.41 -12.66
CA HIS A 333 10.57 -11.02 -13.15
C HIS A 333 11.70 -11.76 -12.46
N VAL A 334 11.53 -12.21 -11.21
CA VAL A 334 12.66 -12.70 -10.40
C VAL A 334 12.58 -14.15 -9.95
N ASP A 335 11.41 -14.79 -9.95
CA ASP A 335 11.18 -16.11 -9.34
C ASP A 335 12.13 -17.20 -9.84
N ALA A 336 12.51 -17.17 -11.13
CA ALA A 336 13.40 -18.16 -11.73
C ALA A 336 14.85 -17.68 -11.85
N ILE A 337 15.22 -16.51 -11.32
CA ILE A 337 16.59 -16.00 -11.37
C ILE A 337 17.58 -16.94 -10.65
N PRO A 338 17.30 -17.52 -9.47
CA PRO A 338 18.24 -18.46 -8.86
C PRO A 338 18.51 -19.70 -9.75
N ASP A 339 17.47 -20.24 -10.39
CA ASP A 339 17.62 -21.34 -11.34
C ASP A 339 18.40 -20.91 -12.59
N PHE A 340 18.13 -19.69 -13.08
CA PHE A 340 18.86 -19.08 -14.17
C PHE A 340 20.36 -18.94 -13.85
N GLN A 341 20.71 -18.40 -12.68
CA GLN A 341 22.10 -18.21 -12.23
C GLN A 341 22.84 -19.54 -12.03
N ASN A 342 22.13 -20.57 -11.57
CA ASN A 342 22.67 -21.93 -11.47
C ASN A 342 22.94 -22.55 -12.85
N ARG A 343 22.10 -22.26 -13.83
CA ARG A 343 22.19 -22.83 -15.18
C ARG A 343 23.19 -22.09 -16.07
N PHE A 344 23.26 -20.77 -15.92
CA PHE A 344 24.02 -19.86 -16.76
C PHE A 344 24.92 -18.97 -15.89
N PRO A 345 26.20 -19.34 -15.71
CA PRO A 345 27.15 -18.47 -15.03
C PRO A 345 27.32 -17.16 -15.80
N CYS A 346 26.79 -16.07 -15.25
CA CYS A 346 26.82 -14.73 -15.84
C CYS A 346 26.94 -13.67 -14.76
N LYS A 347 27.32 -12.45 -15.14
CA LYS A 347 27.37 -11.30 -14.22
C LYS A 347 25.98 -10.71 -14.06
N THR A 348 25.44 -10.73 -12.85
CA THR A 348 24.13 -10.15 -12.53
C THR A 348 24.28 -8.70 -12.07
N ARG A 349 23.53 -7.80 -12.71
CA ARG A 349 23.51 -6.37 -12.46
C ARG A 349 22.09 -5.90 -12.17
N THR A 350 21.98 -4.89 -11.34
CA THR A 350 20.73 -4.14 -11.15
C THR A 350 21.04 -2.79 -10.51
N ASP A 351 20.08 -1.87 -10.60
CA ASP A 351 20.06 -0.64 -9.81
C ASP A 351 20.22 -0.93 -8.29
N SER A 352 20.94 -0.05 -7.59
CA SER A 352 21.28 -0.21 -6.17
C SER A 352 20.07 -0.17 -5.22
N ILE A 353 18.95 0.41 -5.63
CA ILE A 353 17.68 0.43 -4.89
C ILE A 353 16.92 -0.88 -5.10
N VAL A 354 16.88 -1.41 -6.34
CA VAL A 354 16.31 -2.75 -6.63
C VAL A 354 17.07 -3.85 -5.88
N ALA A 355 18.41 -3.77 -5.86
CA ALA A 355 19.28 -4.73 -5.17
C ALA A 355 18.89 -4.92 -3.70
N GLN A 356 18.49 -3.84 -3.02
CA GLN A 356 18.09 -3.90 -1.61
C GLN A 356 16.94 -4.88 -1.35
N VAL A 357 16.01 -5.01 -2.30
CA VAL A 357 14.85 -5.90 -2.18
C VAL A 357 15.24 -7.32 -2.57
N ILE A 358 15.81 -7.51 -3.75
CA ILE A 358 16.04 -8.86 -4.30
C ILE A 358 17.17 -9.64 -3.60
N GLU A 359 18.09 -8.95 -2.92
CA GLU A 359 19.10 -9.61 -2.07
C GLU A 359 18.59 -9.92 -0.65
N SER A 360 17.47 -9.34 -0.24
CA SER A 360 16.93 -9.48 1.13
C SER A 360 15.40 -9.34 1.16
N PRO A 361 14.66 -10.21 0.45
CA PRO A 361 13.21 -10.08 0.29
C PRO A 361 12.45 -10.14 1.63
N GLU A 362 12.92 -10.91 2.61
CA GLU A 362 12.31 -11.01 3.95
C GLU A 362 12.30 -9.68 4.73
N ALA A 363 13.18 -8.75 4.35
CA ALA A 363 13.21 -7.43 4.95
C ALA A 363 12.06 -6.51 4.48
N TYR A 364 11.24 -6.97 3.54
CA TYR A 364 10.14 -6.21 2.92
C TYR A 364 8.83 -7.00 2.92
N ARG A 365 7.72 -6.27 2.83
CA ARG A 365 6.38 -6.80 2.53
C ARG A 365 5.68 -5.78 1.65
N ILE A 366 5.89 -5.92 0.34
CA ILE A 366 5.47 -5.00 -0.71
C ILE A 366 4.81 -5.79 -1.86
N PRO A 367 4.01 -5.16 -2.75
CA PRO A 367 3.26 -5.86 -3.80
C PRO A 367 4.07 -6.84 -4.65
N CYS A 368 3.50 -7.98 -5.02
CA CYS A 368 4.12 -8.99 -5.92
C CYS A 368 5.52 -9.47 -5.50
N ILE A 369 5.91 -9.29 -4.23
CA ILE A 369 7.26 -9.64 -3.79
C ILE A 369 7.51 -11.15 -3.84
N SER A 370 8.63 -11.53 -4.48
CA SER A 370 9.12 -12.91 -4.49
C SER A 370 9.89 -13.26 -3.20
N PRO A 371 9.80 -14.52 -2.72
CA PRO A 371 10.63 -15.00 -1.61
C PRO A 371 12.08 -15.31 -2.02
N VAL A 372 12.42 -15.30 -3.31
CA VAL A 372 13.74 -15.75 -3.77
C VAL A 372 14.82 -14.72 -3.52
N VAL A 373 16.02 -15.20 -3.18
CA VAL A 373 17.21 -14.35 -3.01
C VAL A 373 18.01 -14.38 -4.31
N VAL A 374 18.23 -13.22 -4.90
CA VAL A 374 19.05 -13.05 -6.10
C VAL A 374 20.47 -12.67 -5.69
N ASN A 375 21.48 -13.35 -6.25
CA ASN A 375 22.87 -12.95 -6.06
C ASN A 375 23.22 -11.81 -7.03
N VAL A 376 23.50 -10.60 -6.54
CA VAL A 376 23.83 -9.45 -7.38
C VAL A 376 25.35 -9.23 -7.38
N ASP A 377 25.99 -9.36 -8.54
CA ASP A 377 27.44 -9.16 -8.66
C ASP A 377 27.83 -7.69 -8.70
N HIS A 378 26.95 -6.83 -9.22
CA HIS A 378 27.21 -5.39 -9.32
C HIS A 378 25.94 -4.57 -9.17
N ARG A 379 25.90 -3.73 -8.13
CA ARG A 379 24.86 -2.74 -7.88
C ARG A 379 25.24 -1.46 -8.60
N THR A 380 24.49 -1.09 -9.63
CA THR A 380 24.79 0.12 -10.40
C THR A 380 24.28 1.37 -9.70
N GLU A 381 25.02 2.47 -9.84
CA GLU A 381 24.54 3.81 -9.46
C GLU A 381 23.72 4.46 -10.59
N ASP A 382 22.93 5.49 -10.27
CA ASP A 382 22.19 6.26 -11.28
C ASP A 382 23.14 6.84 -12.32
N ARG A 383 22.84 6.62 -13.60
CA ARG A 383 23.63 7.02 -14.77
C ARG A 383 24.98 6.32 -14.91
N GLU A 384 25.23 5.21 -14.20
CA GLU A 384 26.44 4.43 -14.41
C GLU A 384 26.46 3.80 -15.82
N SER A 385 27.58 3.95 -16.54
CA SER A 385 27.76 3.40 -17.88
C SER A 385 28.88 2.37 -17.98
N TRP A 386 28.69 1.37 -18.84
CA TRP A 386 29.74 0.43 -19.23
C TRP A 386 29.60 0.00 -20.69
N GLU A 387 30.67 -0.53 -21.26
CA GLU A 387 30.64 -1.15 -22.59
C GLU A 387 30.36 -2.64 -22.46
N TRP A 388 29.44 -3.15 -23.26
CA TRP A 388 29.15 -4.57 -23.43
C TRP A 388 29.13 -4.89 -24.94
N ASN A 389 30.18 -5.58 -25.41
CA ASN A 389 30.42 -5.82 -26.83
C ASN A 389 30.34 -4.52 -27.66
N GLU A 390 29.45 -4.44 -28.64
CA GLU A 390 29.22 -3.27 -29.50
C GLU A 390 28.25 -2.24 -28.92
N PHE A 391 27.75 -2.46 -27.70
CA PHE A 391 26.74 -1.62 -27.07
C PHE A 391 27.30 -0.88 -25.86
N LYS A 392 26.96 0.40 -25.76
CA LYS A 392 27.11 1.17 -24.52
C LYS A 392 25.84 1.01 -23.69
N MET A 393 26.00 0.51 -22.47
CA MET A 393 24.95 0.33 -21.48
C MET A 393 24.98 1.50 -20.50
N THR A 394 23.82 2.01 -20.08
CA THR A 394 23.69 3.01 -19.02
C THR A 394 22.50 2.70 -18.13
N ALA A 395 22.77 2.42 -16.85
CA ALA A 395 21.76 2.14 -15.85
C ALA A 395 21.19 3.44 -15.27
N PHE A 396 19.92 3.43 -14.91
CA PHE A 396 19.23 4.51 -14.23
C PHE A 396 18.43 3.94 -13.07
N HIS A 397 18.42 4.66 -11.95
CA HIS A 397 17.32 4.50 -11.02
C HIS A 397 16.07 5.03 -11.72
N PHE A 398 15.04 4.20 -11.91
CA PHE A 398 13.90 4.53 -12.76
C PHE A 398 12.60 4.17 -12.03
N PRO A 399 12.18 4.96 -11.03
CA PRO A 399 11.07 4.62 -10.13
C PRO A 399 9.71 4.78 -10.82
N GLY A 400 9.49 3.99 -11.88
CA GLY A 400 8.28 3.95 -12.68
C GLY A 400 7.23 3.08 -12.01
N GLN A 401 7.07 1.83 -12.46
CA GLN A 401 6.00 0.96 -11.94
C GLN A 401 6.11 0.76 -10.43
N THR A 402 7.33 0.78 -9.88
CA THR A 402 7.59 0.79 -8.45
C THR A 402 8.73 1.73 -8.08
N TYR A 403 8.81 2.14 -6.81
CA TYR A 403 9.99 2.85 -6.30
C TYR A 403 11.28 2.03 -6.45
N TYR A 404 11.20 0.70 -6.39
CA TYR A 404 12.32 -0.22 -6.53
C TYR A 404 12.40 -0.72 -7.98
N HIS A 405 12.71 0.19 -8.90
CA HIS A 405 12.71 -0.07 -10.33
C HIS A 405 13.92 0.57 -11.03
N GLY A 406 14.55 -0.21 -11.91
CA GLY A 406 15.74 0.15 -12.68
C GLY A 406 15.45 0.19 -14.18
N GLY A 407 15.96 1.24 -14.84
CA GLY A 407 15.89 1.41 -16.29
C GLY A 407 17.26 1.20 -16.93
N LEU A 408 17.30 0.62 -18.13
CA LEU A 408 18.54 0.40 -18.86
C LEU A 408 18.48 1.03 -20.25
N LEU A 409 19.37 1.99 -20.50
CA LEU A 409 19.60 2.54 -21.82
C LEU A 409 20.70 1.75 -22.53
N VAL A 410 20.43 1.36 -23.78
CA VAL A 410 21.37 0.64 -24.65
C VAL A 410 21.56 1.42 -25.94
N GLU A 411 22.80 1.82 -26.21
CA GLU A 411 23.19 2.60 -27.38
C GLU A 411 24.16 1.76 -28.24
N GLY A 412 23.79 1.49 -29.48
CA GLY A 412 24.61 0.68 -30.39
C GLY A 412 23.87 0.38 -31.70
N GLN A 413 24.61 -0.01 -32.73
CA GLN A 413 24.06 -0.36 -34.06
C GLN A 413 23.09 0.69 -34.66
N GLY A 414 23.31 1.99 -34.36
CA GLY A 414 22.48 3.08 -34.88
C GLY A 414 21.13 3.26 -34.20
N VAL A 415 20.85 2.53 -33.12
CA VAL A 415 19.62 2.65 -32.33
C VAL A 415 19.90 3.05 -30.88
N LYS A 416 18.88 3.63 -30.25
CA LYS A 416 18.87 4.02 -28.85
C LYS A 416 17.67 3.36 -28.17
N LEU A 417 17.91 2.28 -27.43
CA LEU A 417 16.88 1.43 -26.83
C LEU A 417 16.79 1.73 -25.34
N PHE A 418 15.59 1.92 -24.81
CA PHE A 418 15.39 2.06 -23.38
C PHE A 418 14.49 0.94 -22.87
N PHE A 419 15.02 0.08 -22.03
CA PHE A 419 14.28 -0.98 -21.36
C PHE A 419 13.74 -0.40 -20.06
N SER A 420 12.44 -0.08 -20.05
CA SER A 420 11.78 0.63 -18.96
C SER A 420 11.21 -0.30 -17.88
N GLY A 421 11.50 -1.61 -17.97
CA GLY A 421 10.69 -2.64 -17.33
C GLY A 421 9.21 -2.37 -17.58
N ASP A 422 8.40 -2.57 -16.55
CA ASP A 422 6.95 -2.40 -16.64
C ASP A 422 6.45 -0.95 -16.64
N SER A 423 7.34 0.04 -16.59
CA SER A 423 6.94 1.42 -16.28
C SER A 423 5.96 2.05 -17.27
N PHE A 424 5.98 1.65 -18.55
CA PHE A 424 5.19 2.29 -19.61
C PHE A 424 4.52 1.29 -20.54
N THR A 425 3.42 1.71 -21.15
CA THR A 425 2.87 1.10 -22.37
C THR A 425 2.54 2.17 -23.40
N MET A 426 1.97 1.77 -24.54
CA MET A 426 1.58 2.67 -25.62
C MET A 426 0.44 3.62 -25.22
N SER A 427 -0.18 3.40 -24.06
CA SER A 427 -1.27 4.20 -23.51
C SER A 427 -0.87 5.11 -22.34
N GLY A 428 0.36 4.99 -21.84
CA GLY A 428 0.90 5.84 -20.77
C GLY A 428 1.69 5.06 -19.70
N ILE A 429 1.43 5.37 -18.43
CA ILE A 429 2.19 4.96 -17.25
C ILE A 429 1.53 3.82 -16.48
N ASP A 430 2.34 2.96 -15.88
CA ASP A 430 1.93 1.76 -15.12
C ASP A 430 1.87 2.03 -13.61
N ASP A 431 0.94 2.87 -13.19
CA ASP A 431 0.76 3.28 -11.78
C ASP A 431 -0.51 2.71 -11.13
N TYR A 432 -0.95 1.53 -11.57
CA TYR A 432 -2.22 0.95 -11.15
C TYR A 432 -2.22 0.26 -9.78
N CYS A 433 -1.07 0.21 -9.08
CA CYS A 433 -0.95 -0.29 -7.71
C CYS A 433 -0.32 0.76 -6.79
N SER A 434 -1.12 1.37 -5.91
CA SER A 434 -0.59 2.39 -4.98
C SER A 434 0.51 1.87 -4.05
N GLY A 435 0.47 0.58 -3.69
CA GLY A 435 1.47 -0.09 -2.85
C GLY A 435 2.87 -0.13 -3.47
N ASN A 436 2.99 0.07 -4.78
CA ASN A 436 4.28 0.17 -5.47
C ASN A 436 5.01 1.50 -5.20
N ARG A 437 4.40 2.42 -4.44
CA ARG A 437 4.98 3.71 -4.05
C ARG A 437 5.22 4.64 -5.24
N ASN A 438 4.26 4.76 -6.15
CA ASN A 438 4.31 5.69 -7.28
C ASN A 438 4.09 7.14 -6.78
N TRP A 439 5.14 7.75 -6.24
CA TRP A 439 5.08 9.08 -5.65
C TRP A 439 4.76 10.16 -6.69
N LEU A 440 3.86 11.07 -6.32
CA LEU A 440 3.62 12.33 -7.04
C LEU A 440 4.57 13.41 -6.53
N GLY A 441 4.91 14.34 -7.42
CA GLY A 441 5.77 15.49 -7.14
C GLY A 441 6.76 15.77 -8.27
N ASN A 442 7.42 16.92 -8.21
CA ASN A 442 8.44 17.30 -9.18
C ASN A 442 9.72 16.45 -9.03
N ASP A 443 10.21 15.92 -10.15
CA ASP A 443 11.43 15.10 -10.27
C ASP A 443 11.43 13.86 -9.36
N THR A 444 10.25 13.27 -9.15
CA THR A 444 10.07 12.00 -8.44
C THR A 444 9.13 11.07 -9.19
N GLY A 445 9.17 9.78 -8.89
CA GLY A 445 8.31 8.76 -9.49
C GLY A 445 8.25 8.87 -11.03
N TYR A 446 7.02 8.90 -11.55
CA TYR A 446 6.76 9.01 -12.99
C TYR A 446 7.14 10.36 -13.61
N ASP A 447 7.13 11.47 -12.85
CA ASP A 447 7.58 12.77 -13.36
C ASP A 447 9.08 12.70 -13.73
N ARG A 448 9.91 12.12 -12.85
CA ARG A 448 11.34 11.85 -13.13
C ARG A 448 11.52 10.94 -14.35
N CYS A 449 10.76 9.85 -14.40
CA CYS A 449 10.83 8.87 -15.50
C CYS A 449 10.53 9.53 -16.86
N LEU A 450 9.50 10.37 -16.92
CA LEU A 450 9.10 11.10 -18.13
C LEU A 450 10.12 12.17 -18.54
N ARG A 451 10.71 12.90 -17.58
CA ARG A 451 11.81 13.84 -17.85
C ARG A 451 13.04 13.14 -18.41
N LEU A 452 13.38 11.95 -17.90
CA LEU A 452 14.44 11.12 -18.46
C LEU A 452 14.09 10.71 -19.90
N MET A 453 12.85 10.34 -20.21
CA MET A 453 12.46 10.04 -21.59
C MET A 453 12.59 11.26 -22.52
N ALA A 454 12.24 12.45 -22.03
CA ALA A 454 12.41 13.70 -22.77
C ALA A 454 13.88 14.09 -23.00
N GLU A 455 14.75 13.81 -22.02
CA GLU A 455 16.20 14.04 -22.11
C GLU A 455 16.85 13.04 -23.07
N LEU A 456 16.60 11.75 -22.86
CA LEU A 456 17.29 10.66 -23.54
C LEU A 456 16.79 10.50 -24.99
N LYS A 457 15.52 10.80 -25.26
CA LYS A 457 14.87 10.63 -26.57
C LYS A 457 15.16 9.27 -27.20
N PRO A 458 14.81 8.15 -26.52
CA PRO A 458 15.06 6.83 -27.06
C PRO A 458 14.28 6.63 -28.35
N SER A 459 14.89 5.91 -29.29
CA SER A 459 14.24 5.50 -30.54
C SER A 459 13.15 4.44 -30.29
N HIS A 460 13.37 3.61 -29.26
CA HIS A 460 12.52 2.49 -28.86
C HIS A 460 12.49 2.41 -27.33
N ILE A 461 11.30 2.28 -26.77
CA ILE A 461 11.04 1.94 -25.37
C ILE A 461 10.48 0.52 -25.36
N PHE A 462 10.94 -0.29 -24.42
CA PHE A 462 10.52 -1.67 -24.22
C PHE A 462 9.93 -1.88 -22.84
N ASN A 463 8.74 -2.48 -22.83
CA ASN A 463 8.09 -3.03 -21.65
C ASN A 463 8.26 -4.55 -21.64
N CYS A 464 8.40 -5.16 -20.46
CA CYS A 464 8.64 -6.58 -20.33
C CYS A 464 7.43 -7.45 -20.75
N HIS A 465 6.20 -6.97 -20.63
CA HIS A 465 4.98 -7.68 -21.04
C HIS A 465 4.51 -7.37 -22.46
N VAL A 466 5.18 -6.46 -23.18
CA VAL A 466 4.74 -6.01 -24.52
C VAL A 466 5.70 -6.45 -25.60
N ASN A 467 5.20 -7.22 -26.58
CA ASN A 467 6.00 -7.83 -27.65
C ASN A 467 6.57 -6.84 -28.69
N CYS A 468 6.18 -5.57 -28.64
CA CYS A 468 6.61 -4.54 -29.59
C CYS A 468 7.24 -3.34 -28.88
N ALA A 469 8.09 -2.64 -29.62
CA ALA A 469 8.66 -1.39 -29.15
C ALA A 469 7.66 -0.23 -29.32
N PHE A 470 7.91 0.89 -28.65
CA PHE A 470 7.18 2.14 -28.87
C PHE A 470 8.06 3.35 -28.55
N ASP A 471 7.48 4.54 -28.61
CA ASP A 471 8.10 5.79 -28.20
C ASP A 471 7.03 6.79 -27.75
N PHE A 472 7.46 7.90 -27.14
CA PHE A 472 6.61 9.05 -26.88
C PHE A 472 7.12 10.27 -27.63
N THR A 473 6.19 11.08 -28.10
CA THR A 473 6.51 12.42 -28.61
C THR A 473 6.67 13.41 -27.46
N ASP A 474 7.39 14.51 -27.69
CA ASP A 474 7.54 15.59 -26.70
C ASP A 474 6.16 16.10 -26.19
N GLN A 475 5.14 16.16 -27.06
CA GLN A 475 3.77 16.56 -26.70
C GLN A 475 3.07 15.55 -25.78
N GLN A 476 3.32 14.26 -25.97
CA GLN A 476 2.72 13.21 -25.14
C GLN A 476 3.38 13.14 -23.77
N ILE A 477 4.70 13.36 -23.71
CA ILE A 477 5.40 13.51 -22.43
C ILE A 477 4.85 14.71 -21.66
N GLU A 478 4.68 15.86 -22.33
CA GLU A 478 4.10 17.07 -21.71
C GLU A 478 2.66 16.85 -21.21
N LEU A 479 1.84 16.12 -21.98
CA LEU A 479 0.50 15.74 -21.56
C LEU A 479 0.53 14.93 -20.26
N MET A 480 1.40 13.92 -20.17
CA MET A 480 1.53 13.08 -18.98
C MET A 480 2.07 13.86 -17.78
N LEU A 481 3.07 14.73 -17.97
CA LEU A 481 3.60 15.61 -16.91
C LEU A 481 2.53 16.58 -16.38
N SER A 482 1.75 17.18 -17.28
CA SER A 482 0.63 18.06 -16.93
C SER A 482 -0.45 17.28 -16.16
N ASN A 483 -0.75 16.06 -16.58
CA ASN A 483 -1.71 15.20 -15.92
C ASN A 483 -1.26 14.82 -14.49
N LEU A 484 0.01 14.43 -14.31
CA LEU A 484 0.57 14.12 -12.99
C LEU A 484 0.52 15.33 -12.04
N SER A 485 0.80 16.53 -12.57
CA SER A 485 0.68 17.78 -11.80
C SER A 485 -0.76 18.04 -11.35
N GLU A 486 -1.74 17.79 -12.22
CA GLU A 486 -3.16 17.91 -11.87
C GLU A 486 -3.60 16.84 -10.86
N ARG A 487 -3.13 15.60 -11.01
CA ARG A 487 -3.37 14.52 -10.03
C ARG A 487 -2.88 14.91 -8.65
N GLU A 488 -1.69 15.51 -8.54
CA GLU A 488 -1.15 15.96 -7.25
C GLU A 488 -2.13 16.92 -6.55
N ILE A 489 -2.69 17.89 -7.28
CA ILE A 489 -3.67 18.86 -6.77
C ILE A 489 -4.99 18.17 -6.37
N LEU A 490 -5.54 17.33 -7.24
CA LEU A 490 -6.82 16.65 -6.98
C LEU A 490 -6.70 15.69 -5.80
N TYR A 491 -5.61 14.94 -5.72
CA TYR A 491 -5.38 13.95 -4.68
C TYR A 491 -5.08 14.64 -3.35
N GLN A 492 -4.40 15.79 -3.34
CA GLN A 492 -4.23 16.60 -2.12
C GLN A 492 -5.58 17.00 -1.51
N GLN A 493 -6.60 17.27 -2.34
CA GLN A 493 -7.94 17.58 -1.86
C GLN A 493 -8.70 16.35 -1.34
N LEU A 494 -8.29 15.14 -1.73
CA LEU A 494 -8.93 13.87 -1.36
C LEU A 494 -8.47 13.37 0.02
N PHE A 495 -7.30 13.80 0.50
CA PHE A 495 -6.72 13.31 1.74
C PHE A 495 -6.58 14.40 2.81
N PRO A 496 -6.52 14.03 4.09
CA PRO A 496 -6.36 14.97 5.20
C PRO A 496 -4.89 15.30 5.52
N TRP A 497 -4.04 15.25 4.50
CA TRP A 497 -2.61 15.44 4.59
C TRP A 497 -2.19 16.65 3.75
N ASP A 498 -1.07 17.25 4.10
CA ASP A 498 -0.53 18.39 3.35
C ASP A 498 0.11 17.98 2.02
N HIS A 499 0.38 16.69 1.82
CA HIS A 499 0.88 16.11 0.58
C HIS A 499 0.11 14.82 0.23
N PRO A 500 -0.28 14.59 -1.04
CA PRO A 500 -1.10 13.44 -1.41
C PRO A 500 -0.43 12.08 -1.17
N ASN A 501 0.90 11.99 -1.28
CA ASN A 501 1.62 10.74 -1.08
C ASN A 501 1.37 10.08 0.29
N TYR A 502 0.98 10.82 1.34
CA TYR A 502 0.60 10.19 2.62
C TYR A 502 -0.67 9.32 2.54
N GLY A 503 -1.58 9.65 1.62
CA GLY A 503 -2.78 8.86 1.35
C GLY A 503 -2.61 7.79 0.26
N MET A 504 -1.47 7.78 -0.46
CA MET A 504 -1.20 6.83 -1.54
C MET A 504 -0.09 5.83 -1.22
N ASP A 505 0.99 6.26 -0.58
CA ASP A 505 2.15 5.44 -0.26
C ASP A 505 1.90 4.70 1.06
N GLU A 506 1.34 3.50 1.02
CA GLU A 506 1.17 2.69 2.24
C GLU A 506 2.50 2.41 2.97
N HIS A 507 3.66 2.63 2.35
CA HIS A 507 4.96 2.37 2.95
C HIS A 507 5.72 3.65 3.33
N TRP A 508 5.03 4.80 3.42
CA TRP A 508 5.64 6.05 3.94
C TRP A 508 6.11 5.89 5.40
N VAL A 509 5.53 4.95 6.14
CA VAL A 509 6.15 4.35 7.34
C VAL A 509 6.35 2.87 7.10
N SER A 510 7.54 2.35 7.42
CA SER A 510 7.85 0.92 7.30
C SER A 510 8.77 0.44 8.43
N CYS A 511 8.72 -0.87 8.71
CA CYS A 511 9.65 -1.53 9.63
C CYS A 511 10.72 -2.27 8.83
N TYR A 512 11.97 -2.24 9.31
CA TYR A 512 13.09 -2.90 8.66
C TYR A 512 14.04 -3.58 9.66
N PRO A 513 14.49 -4.83 9.38
CA PRO A 513 13.84 -5.76 8.45
C PRO A 513 12.39 -6.02 8.85
N TYR A 514 11.49 -6.16 7.87
CA TYR A 514 10.08 -6.45 8.11
C TYR A 514 9.89 -7.78 8.86
N GLU A 515 10.47 -8.88 8.34
CA GLU A 515 10.56 -10.16 9.04
C GLU A 515 12.01 -10.46 9.41
N GLN A 516 12.21 -10.96 10.64
CA GLN A 516 13.52 -11.37 11.16
C GLN A 516 13.40 -12.75 11.81
N GLN A 517 14.33 -13.64 11.50
CA GLN A 517 14.52 -14.87 12.28
C GLN A 517 15.17 -14.52 13.62
N VAL A 518 14.56 -14.95 14.72
CA VAL A 518 15.02 -14.65 16.06
C VAL A 518 15.17 -15.88 16.95
N SER A 519 16.12 -15.84 17.88
CA SER A 519 16.46 -16.88 18.84
C SER A 519 16.29 -16.41 20.29
N SER A 520 15.96 -17.35 21.18
CA SER A 520 15.89 -17.12 22.61
C SER A 520 17.13 -16.41 23.16
N GLY A 521 16.92 -15.33 23.91
CA GLY A 521 17.99 -14.64 24.64
C GLY A 521 18.90 -13.74 23.80
N GLU A 522 18.68 -13.64 22.49
CA GLU A 522 19.46 -12.74 21.66
C GLU A 522 18.93 -11.29 21.76
N ARG A 523 19.69 -10.37 21.17
CA ARG A 523 19.29 -8.99 21.00
C ARG A 523 19.22 -8.65 19.50
N VAL A 524 18.07 -8.15 19.07
CA VAL A 524 17.81 -7.80 17.65
C VAL A 524 17.63 -6.30 17.47
N ASN A 525 17.86 -5.83 16.25
CA ASN A 525 17.62 -4.44 15.86
C ASN A 525 16.33 -4.35 15.03
N LEU A 526 15.47 -3.39 15.38
CA LEU A 526 14.29 -3.05 14.61
C LEU A 526 14.34 -1.56 14.26
N GLU A 527 14.35 -1.25 12.98
CA GLU A 527 14.25 0.12 12.48
C GLU A 527 12.80 0.43 12.10
N VAL A 528 12.34 1.62 12.48
CA VAL A 528 11.10 2.21 11.96
C VAL A 528 11.48 3.39 11.08
N LYS A 529 11.24 3.27 9.78
CA LYS A 529 11.58 4.27 8.75
C LYS A 529 10.37 5.13 8.45
N PHE A 530 10.60 6.43 8.30
CA PHE A 530 9.59 7.44 8.01
C PHE A 530 10.03 8.30 6.83
N THR A 531 9.25 8.31 5.75
CA THR A 531 9.40 9.21 4.62
C THR A 531 8.58 10.47 4.87
N ASN A 532 9.22 11.64 4.85
CA ASN A 532 8.55 12.93 4.94
C ASN A 532 8.23 13.47 3.54
N HIS A 533 6.96 13.38 3.14
CA HIS A 533 6.47 13.93 1.88
C HIS A 533 6.13 15.43 1.96
N SER A 534 6.10 16.01 3.16
CA SER A 534 5.80 17.43 3.34
C SER A 534 6.97 18.32 2.90
N ASN A 535 6.64 19.56 2.52
CA ASN A 535 7.61 20.64 2.30
C ASN A 535 8.20 21.22 3.59
N GLU A 536 7.68 20.81 4.75
CA GLU A 536 8.11 21.25 6.07
C GLU A 536 8.72 20.09 6.86
N PRO A 537 9.66 20.35 7.80
CA PRO A 537 10.15 19.31 8.68
C PRO A 537 9.02 18.70 9.52
N ARG A 538 9.08 17.38 9.72
CA ARG A 538 8.12 16.62 10.53
C ARG A 538 8.81 15.97 11.72
N ILE A 539 8.07 15.81 12.81
CA ILE A 539 8.52 15.05 13.98
C ILE A 539 7.75 13.74 13.98
N ALA A 540 8.47 12.62 13.94
CA ALA A 540 7.88 11.30 14.14
C ALA A 540 8.27 10.81 15.54
N THR A 541 7.32 10.21 16.24
CA THR A 541 7.50 9.53 17.52
C THR A 541 6.94 8.12 17.38
N CYS A 542 7.67 7.12 17.85
CA CYS A 542 7.14 5.75 17.84
C CYS A 542 7.70 4.89 18.97
N ARG A 543 7.03 3.75 19.19
CA ARG A 543 7.55 2.63 19.99
C ARG A 543 7.00 1.28 19.49
N PRO A 544 7.82 0.23 19.49
CA PRO A 544 7.35 -1.15 19.36
C PRO A 544 6.49 -1.56 20.56
N SER A 545 5.33 -2.16 20.30
CA SER A 545 4.41 -2.73 21.27
C SER A 545 4.72 -4.23 21.44
N LEU A 546 5.56 -4.55 22.41
CA LEU A 546 5.98 -5.92 22.68
C LEU A 546 4.88 -6.73 23.37
N PRO A 547 4.84 -8.07 23.19
CA PRO A 547 3.89 -8.92 23.89
C PRO A 547 3.93 -8.71 25.41
N LYS A 548 2.76 -8.54 26.05
CA LYS A 548 2.65 -8.36 27.52
C LYS A 548 3.37 -9.46 28.31
N SER A 549 3.45 -10.68 27.77
CA SER A 549 4.16 -11.82 28.38
C SER A 549 5.67 -11.62 28.51
N TRP A 550 6.28 -10.74 27.70
CA TRP A 550 7.71 -10.45 27.74
C TRP A 550 8.07 -9.54 28.92
N ARG A 551 7.09 -8.84 29.51
CA ARG A 551 7.26 -7.92 30.65
C ARG A 551 8.30 -6.81 30.39
N THR A 552 8.51 -6.47 29.13
CA THR A 552 9.39 -5.41 28.67
C THR A 552 8.54 -4.30 28.07
N VAL A 553 8.83 -3.06 28.46
CA VAL A 553 8.21 -1.86 27.89
C VAL A 553 9.29 -1.06 27.20
N VAL A 554 9.08 -0.76 25.93
CA VAL A 554 9.96 0.09 25.14
C VAL A 554 9.50 1.54 25.29
N ALA A 555 10.43 2.44 25.56
CA ALA A 555 10.14 3.87 25.66
C ALA A 555 9.92 4.48 24.27
N ASP A 556 9.08 5.52 24.21
CA ASP A 556 8.87 6.30 23.00
C ASP A 556 10.19 6.97 22.59
N GLN A 557 10.52 6.89 21.31
CA GLN A 557 11.65 7.60 20.69
C GLN A 557 11.13 8.54 19.62
N SER A 558 11.86 9.63 19.35
CA SER A 558 11.45 10.64 18.38
C SER A 558 12.59 11.08 17.47
N VAL A 559 12.26 11.43 16.23
CA VAL A 559 13.20 11.96 15.23
C VAL A 559 12.58 13.13 14.49
N LYS A 560 13.40 14.14 14.18
CA LYS A 560 13.04 15.21 13.24
C LYS A 560 13.49 14.82 11.84
N ILE A 561 12.56 14.85 10.89
CA ILE A 561 12.75 14.46 9.49
C ILE A 561 12.70 15.73 8.65
N GLN A 562 13.69 15.93 7.78
CA GLN A 562 13.70 17.09 6.88
C GLN A 562 12.71 16.87 5.73
N PRO A 563 12.23 17.94 5.07
CA PRO A 563 11.37 17.83 3.89
C PRO A 563 11.95 16.86 2.87
N HIS A 564 11.12 16.01 2.27
CA HIS A 564 11.48 15.10 1.17
C HIS A 564 12.64 14.14 1.49
N THR A 565 12.84 13.80 2.76
CA THR A 565 13.86 12.86 3.20
C THR A 565 13.24 11.71 4.01
N THR A 566 13.95 10.60 4.08
CA THR A 566 13.62 9.47 4.96
C THR A 566 14.56 9.44 6.15
N ARG A 567 14.02 9.17 7.34
CA ARG A 567 14.81 8.93 8.57
C ARG A 567 14.23 7.77 9.36
N GLU A 568 15.08 7.17 10.16
CA GLU A 568 14.83 5.97 10.93
C GLU A 568 14.96 6.21 12.44
N ILE A 569 14.24 5.40 13.22
CA ILE A 569 14.40 5.22 14.66
C ILE A 569 14.77 3.75 14.89
N CYS A 570 15.89 3.51 15.58
CA CYS A 570 16.38 2.16 15.85
C CYS A 570 16.07 1.71 17.28
N PHE A 571 15.53 0.50 17.41
CA PHE A 571 15.23 -0.14 18.67
C PHE A 571 16.04 -1.42 18.83
N LEU A 572 16.77 -1.52 19.94
CA LEU A 572 17.39 -2.77 20.38
C LEU A 572 16.40 -3.51 21.27
N ILE A 573 16.00 -4.71 20.85
CA ILE A 573 14.99 -5.52 21.54
C ILE A 573 15.64 -6.80 22.04
N ASP A 574 15.53 -7.04 23.36
CA ASP A 574 15.98 -8.28 23.99
C ASP A 574 14.89 -9.36 23.87
N ILE A 575 15.22 -10.47 23.22
CA ILE A 575 14.32 -11.61 23.04
C ILE A 575 14.32 -12.46 24.32
N PRO A 576 13.15 -12.81 24.91
CA PRO A 576 13.11 -13.64 26.11
C PRO A 576 13.81 -15.00 25.95
N GLN A 577 14.25 -15.60 27.05
CA GLN A 577 14.93 -16.90 27.04
C GLN A 577 13.99 -18.07 26.65
N ASP A 578 12.68 -17.94 26.92
CA ASP A 578 11.70 -19.02 26.77
C ASP A 578 10.63 -18.72 25.70
N ILE A 579 11.03 -18.17 24.54
CA ILE A 579 10.09 -17.98 23.43
C ILE A 579 9.67 -19.33 22.83
N GLN A 580 8.42 -19.43 22.40
CA GLN A 580 7.95 -20.60 21.66
C GLN A 580 8.61 -20.65 20.29
N LYS A 581 9.05 -21.82 19.85
CA LYS A 581 9.62 -22.04 18.51
C LYS A 581 8.55 -22.15 17.43
N ASN A 582 8.92 -21.88 16.19
CA ASN A 582 8.10 -21.92 14.98
C ASN A 582 6.85 -21.04 15.09
N LYS A 583 7.00 -19.84 15.67
CA LYS A 583 5.92 -18.86 15.79
C LYS A 583 6.31 -17.58 15.05
N ARG A 584 5.29 -16.91 14.50
CA ARG A 584 5.40 -15.52 14.06
C ARG A 584 4.82 -14.65 15.16
N ILE A 585 5.65 -13.78 15.69
CA ILE A 585 5.29 -12.80 16.71
C ILE A 585 5.22 -11.47 16.00
N VAL A 586 4.00 -10.95 15.86
CA VAL A 586 3.77 -9.62 15.28
C VAL A 586 4.05 -8.58 16.35
N ILE A 587 4.87 -7.60 15.99
CA ILE A 587 5.26 -6.47 16.84
C ILE A 587 4.67 -5.21 16.23
N PRO A 588 3.47 -4.78 16.66
CA PRO A 588 2.93 -3.49 16.24
C PRO A 588 3.81 -2.34 16.69
N VAL A 589 3.72 -1.21 16.01
CA VAL A 589 4.42 0.03 16.35
C VAL A 589 3.39 1.12 16.57
N ASP A 590 3.31 1.61 17.80
CA ASP A 590 2.54 2.83 18.13
C ASP A 590 3.26 4.03 17.50
N ILE A 591 2.55 4.84 16.71
CA ILE A 591 3.13 5.97 15.98
C ILE A 591 2.35 7.26 16.27
N SER A 592 3.09 8.36 16.41
CA SER A 592 2.58 9.72 16.31
C SER A 592 3.40 10.49 15.29
N TYR A 593 2.72 11.19 14.38
CA TYR A 593 3.34 11.97 13.32
C TYR A 593 2.89 13.41 13.38
N ASN A 594 3.83 14.31 13.65
CA ASN A 594 3.60 15.75 13.81
C ASN A 594 2.47 16.08 14.79
N GLY A 595 2.42 15.35 15.92
CA GLY A 595 1.41 15.52 16.97
C GLY A 595 0.10 14.77 16.73
N ARG A 596 -0.09 14.14 15.57
CA ARG A 596 -1.24 13.28 15.28
C ARG A 596 -0.92 11.84 15.68
N SER A 597 -1.69 11.27 16.62
CA SER A 597 -1.61 9.84 16.94
C SER A 597 -2.18 9.01 15.78
N LEU A 598 -1.46 7.99 15.35
CA LEU A 598 -1.91 7.00 14.35
C LEU A 598 -2.19 5.63 14.99
N GLY A 599 -2.00 5.50 16.30
CA GLY A 599 -2.11 4.21 17.00
C GLY A 599 -1.09 3.20 16.49
N GLN A 600 -1.45 1.92 16.50
CA GLN A 600 -0.61 0.81 16.06
C GLN A 600 -0.59 0.69 14.52
N PHE A 601 0.03 1.68 13.87
CA PHE A 601 -0.06 1.92 12.42
C PHE A 601 0.81 0.99 11.56
N ARG A 602 1.89 0.42 12.09
CA ARG A 602 2.76 -0.53 11.37
C ARG A 602 3.17 -1.70 12.25
N GLU A 603 3.82 -2.69 11.66
CA GLU A 603 4.31 -3.86 12.37
C GLU A 603 5.61 -4.41 11.79
N ALA A 604 6.30 -5.19 12.61
CA ALA A 604 7.36 -6.11 12.21
C ALA A 604 7.02 -7.53 12.65
N ILE A 605 7.69 -8.53 12.07
CA ILE A 605 7.52 -9.95 12.41
C ILE A 605 8.83 -10.51 12.95
N PHE A 606 8.76 -11.11 14.13
CA PHE A 606 9.81 -11.98 14.65
C PHE A 606 9.39 -13.45 14.48
N ALA A 607 10.13 -14.17 13.65
CA ALA A 607 9.96 -15.60 13.42
C ALA A 607 10.90 -16.39 14.33
N THR A 608 10.37 -17.31 15.15
CA THR A 608 11.09 -17.99 16.24
C THR A 608 11.30 -19.48 16.01
#